data_AF-A0A847EW95-F1
#
_entry.id   AF-A0A847EW95-F1
#
_cell.length_a   1.000
_cell.length_b   1.000
_cell.length_c   1.000
_cell.angle_alpha   90.00
_cell.angle_beta   90.00
_cell.angle_gamma   90.00
#
_symmetry.space_group_name_H-M   'P 1'
#
loop_
_entity.id
_entity.type
_entity.pdbx_description
1 polymer ?
#
loop_
_entity_poly.entity_id
_entity_poly.type
_entity_poly.pdbx_seq_one_letter_code
_entity_poly.pdbx_strand_id
1 'polypeptide(L)' 'HQDEEALMPSTAIDETTALLLYWCAKEAVFKAIPEEGVDFKQDIRVDLNAGAATFIPTGKSFTLKTWSAPDYVLVVCY' A
#
# COMPACT_ATOMS: atom_id res chain seq x y z
N HIS A 1 19.52 -23.04 18.39
CA HIS A 1 18.79 -21.75 18.53
C HIS A 1 18.59 -21.20 17.13
N GLN A 2 17.80 -21.84 16.24
CA GLN A 2 16.38 -22.19 16.35
C GLN A 2 15.53 -21.00 16.79
N ASP A 3 14.88 -20.43 15.77
CA ASP A 3 13.48 -20.00 15.78
C ASP A 3 13.14 -18.79 16.66
N GLU A 4 13.50 -17.60 16.16
CA GLU A 4 12.66 -16.39 16.35
C GLU A 4 11.94 -16.06 15.03
N GLU A 5 11.39 -17.11 14.40
CA GLU A 5 10.20 -16.99 13.58
C GLU A 5 9.06 -16.67 14.56
N ALA A 6 9.01 -15.42 15.02
CA ALA A 6 7.93 -14.90 15.82
C ALA A 6 6.69 -14.94 14.93
N LEU A 7 5.97 -16.05 15.08
CA LEU A 7 4.58 -16.29 14.74
C LEU A 7 3.78 -15.01 15.00
N MET A 8 3.68 -14.13 13.99
CA MET A 8 2.73 -13.04 14.05
C MET A 8 1.35 -13.71 13.90
N PRO A 9 0.48 -13.60 14.90
CA PRO A 9 -0.82 -14.23 14.83
C PRO A 9 -1.55 -13.68 13.60
N SER A 10 -2.29 -14.56 12.93
CA SER A 10 -3.34 -14.22 11.98
C SER A 10 -4.35 -13.28 12.66
N THR A 11 -4.03 -12.00 12.71
CA THR A 11 -4.90 -10.93 13.16
C THR A 11 -5.30 -10.19 11.91
N ALA A 12 -6.61 -10.19 11.62
CA ALA A 12 -7.19 -9.23 10.70
C ALA A 12 -6.53 -7.87 10.99
N ILE A 13 -5.91 -7.28 9.96
CA ILE A 13 -5.28 -5.97 10.06
C ILE A 13 -6.32 -5.04 10.69
N ASP A 14 -5.98 -4.42 11.81
CA ASP A 14 -6.92 -3.52 12.48
C ASP A 14 -7.24 -2.34 11.53
N GLU A 15 -8.42 -1.74 11.70
CA GLU A 15 -8.91 -0.71 10.78
C GLU A 15 -7.94 0.47 10.64
N THR A 16 -7.18 0.80 11.69
CA THR A 16 -6.19 1.89 11.66
C THR A 16 -5.01 1.50 10.79
N THR A 17 -4.45 0.31 10.97
CA THR A 17 -3.34 -0.18 10.14
C THR A 17 -3.77 -0.32 8.68
N ALA A 18 -5.00 -0.78 8.41
CA ALA A 18 -5.53 -0.88 7.06
C ALA A 18 -5.66 0.50 6.40
N LEU A 19 -6.13 1.50 7.14
CA LEU A 19 -6.24 2.87 6.66
C LEU A 19 -4.85 3.49 6.39
N LEU A 20 -3.88 3.26 7.26
CA LEU A 20 -2.49 3.71 7.08
C LEU A 20 -1.87 3.09 5.82
N LEU A 21 -2.01 1.77 5.65
CA LEU A 21 -1.54 1.08 4.45
C LEU A 21 -2.19 1.62 3.17
N TYR A 22 -3.50 1.90 3.20
CA TYR A 22 -4.21 2.46 2.06
C TYR A 22 -3.64 3.82 1.64
N TRP A 23 -3.42 4.72 2.59
CA TRP A 23 -2.86 6.05 2.29
C TRP A 23 -1.39 5.98 1.88
N CYS A 24 -0.56 5.17 2.55
CA CYS A 24 0.83 4.97 2.15
C CYS A 24 0.95 4.35 0.74
N ALA A 25 0.04 3.45 0.36
CA ALA A 25 -0.03 2.92 -0.99
C ALA A 25 -0.37 4.01 -2.02
N LYS A 26 -1.35 4.87 -1.74
CA LYS A 26 -1.64 6.02 -2.61
C LYS A 26 -0.42 6.92 -2.77
N GLU A 27 0.28 7.23 -1.68
CA GLU A 27 1.51 8.03 -1.73
C GLU A 27 2.62 7.38 -2.56
N ALA A 28 2.85 6.09 -2.38
CA ALA A 28 3.87 5.35 -3.13
C ALA A 28 3.59 5.41 -4.64
N VAL A 29 2.32 5.23 -5.03
CA VAL A 29 1.88 5.31 -6.43
C VAL A 29 1.98 6.73 -6.96
N PHE A 30 1.53 7.73 -6.20
CA PHE A 30 1.63 9.14 -6.59
C PHE A 30 3.08 9.56 -6.85
N LYS A 31 4.01 9.12 -5.99
CA LYS A 31 5.46 9.37 -6.17
C LYS A 31 6.04 8.68 -7.43
N ALA A 32 5.39 7.63 -7.94
CA ALA A 32 5.81 6.88 -9.12
C ALA A 32 5.15 7.36 -10.44
N ILE A 33 4.22 8.32 -10.36
CA ILE A 33 3.51 8.93 -11.49
C ILE A 33 4.22 10.25 -11.82
N PRO A 34 4.95 10.36 -12.96
CA PRO A 34 5.65 11.59 -13.34
C PRO A 34 4.73 12.73 -13.83
N GLU A 35 3.42 12.50 -13.92
CA GLU A 35 2.44 13.43 -14.44
C GLU A 35 2.08 14.55 -13.43
N GLU A 36 1.99 15.79 -13.90
CA GLU A 36 1.46 16.91 -13.12
C GLU A 36 -0.07 16.90 -13.08
N GLY A 37 -0.65 17.52 -12.05
CA GLY A 37 -2.10 17.71 -11.95
C GLY A 37 -2.89 16.47 -11.51
N VAL A 38 -2.21 15.42 -11.04
CA VAL A 38 -2.84 14.19 -10.52
C VAL A 38 -3.67 14.50 -9.28
N ASP A 39 -4.95 14.17 -9.30
CA ASP A 39 -5.80 14.21 -8.11
C ASP A 39 -5.52 12.98 -7.26
N PHE A 40 -4.75 13.16 -6.19
CA PHE A 40 -4.37 12.12 -5.25
C PHE A 40 -5.55 11.30 -4.70
N LYS A 41 -6.72 11.93 -4.52
CA LYS A 41 -7.90 11.27 -3.96
C LYS A 41 -8.67 10.50 -5.02
N GLN A 42 -8.83 11.07 -6.22
CA GLN A 42 -9.72 10.54 -7.26
C GLN A 42 -9.02 9.65 -8.29
N ASP A 43 -7.78 9.98 -8.65
CA ASP A 43 -7.11 9.35 -9.80
C ASP A 43 -6.37 8.07 -9.44
N ILE A 44 -6.17 7.78 -8.15
CA ILE A 44 -5.47 6.58 -7.68
C ILE A 44 -6.47 5.68 -6.94
N ARG A 45 -6.66 4.45 -7.43
CA ARG A 45 -7.39 3.39 -6.72
C ARG A 45 -6.41 2.36 -6.19
N VAL A 46 -6.59 1.96 -4.94
CA VAL A 46 -5.77 0.96 -4.25
C VAL A 46 -6.65 -0.21 -3.87
N ASP A 47 -6.18 -1.41 -4.14
CA ASP A 47 -6.72 -2.68 -3.66
C ASP A 47 -5.61 -3.41 -2.88
N LEU A 48 -5.67 -3.29 -1.55
CA LEU A 48 -4.68 -3.91 -0.66
C LEU A 48 -4.78 -5.44 -0.67
N ASN A 49 -5.95 -6.03 -0.96
CA ASN A 49 -6.13 -7.48 -1.00
C ASN A 49 -5.52 -8.06 -2.27
N ALA A 50 -5.65 -7.33 -3.40
CA ALA A 50 -5.01 -7.69 -4.65
C ALA A 50 -3.51 -7.33 -4.68
N GLY A 51 -3.01 -6.56 -3.71
CA GLY A 51 -1.65 -6.04 -3.72
C GLY A 51 -1.39 -5.16 -4.95
N ALA A 52 -2.37 -4.32 -5.32
CA ALA A 52 -2.33 -3.56 -6.57
C ALA A 52 -2.91 -2.16 -6.41
N ALA A 53 -2.48 -1.27 -7.30
CA ALA A 53 -3.09 0.03 -7.49
C ALA A 53 -3.21 0.38 -8.97
N THR A 54 -4.15 1.26 -9.30
CA THR A 54 -4.39 1.71 -10.67
C THR A 54 -4.48 3.22 -10.70
N PHE A 55 -3.71 3.82 -11.61
CA PHE A 55 -3.85 5.21 -12.01
C PHE A 55 -4.94 5.31 -13.08
N ILE A 56 -6.11 5.81 -12.69
CA ILE A 56 -7.36 5.75 -13.46
C ILE A 56 -7.28 6.49 -14.80
N PRO A 57 -6.69 7.69 -14.90
CA PRO A 57 -6.62 8.41 -16.18
C PRO A 57 -5.95 7.63 -17.32
N THR A 58 -4.95 6.81 -17.01
CA THR A 58 -4.19 6.04 -18.02
C THR A 58 -4.47 4.54 -17.99
N GLY A 59 -5.10 4.04 -16.92
CA GLY A 59 -5.26 2.62 -16.66
C GLY A 59 -3.96 1.92 -16.25
N LYS A 60 -2.86 2.67 -16.00
CA LYS A 60 -1.59 2.10 -15.56
C LYS A 60 -1.74 1.43 -14.20
N SER A 61 -1.33 0.17 -14.12
CA SER A 61 -1.34 -0.61 -12.88
C SER A 61 0.04 -0.67 -12.24
N PHE A 62 0.04 -0.77 -10.91
CA PHE A 62 1.22 -0.88 -10.07
C PHE A 62 1.07 -2.07 -9.14
N THR A 63 2.16 -2.79 -8.91
CA THR A 63 2.20 -3.87 -7.92
C THR A 63 2.63 -3.29 -6.57
N LEU A 64 1.98 -3.73 -5.50
CA LEU A 64 2.25 -3.28 -4.14
C LEU A 64 2.77 -4.45 -3.30
N LYS A 65 3.80 -4.18 -2.51
CA LYS A 65 4.15 -5.00 -1.34
C LYS A 65 4.00 -4.16 -0.08
N THR A 66 3.39 -4.76 0.94
CA THR A 66 3.05 -4.08 2.18
C THR A 66 3.60 -4.82 3.39
N TRP A 67 4.01 -4.04 4.40
CA TRP A 67 4.41 -4.54 5.71
C TRP A 67 3.88 -3.59 6.78
N SER A 68 3.56 -4.15 7.94
CA SER A 68 3.20 -3.39 9.13
C SER A 68 4.08 -3.79 10.31
N ALA A 69 4.40 -2.80 11.13
CA ALA A 69 5.10 -2.92 12.40
C ALA A 69 4.32 -2.08 13.45
N PRO A 70 4.61 -2.21 14.76
CA PRO A 70 3.90 -1.47 15.79
C PRO A 70 3.94 0.06 15.63
N ASP A 71 4.98 0.59 14.99
CA ASP A 71 5.30 2.02 14.88
C ASP A 71 5.29 2.56 13.45
N TYR A 72 5.26 1.68 12.44
CA TYR A 72 5.24 2.11 11.05
C TYR A 72 4.51 1.13 10.12
N VAL A 73 4.15 1.65 8.95
CA VAL A 73 3.78 0.83 7.79
C VAL A 73 4.74 1.12 6.65
N LEU A 74 5.04 0.11 5.85
CA LEU A 74 5.88 0.23 4.67
C LEU A 74 5.12 -0.25 3.45
N VAL A 75 5.13 0.55 2.39
CA VAL A 75 4.60 0.19 1.09
C VAL A 75 5.67 0.40 0.02
N VAL A 76 5.90 -0.64 -0.77
CA VAL A 76 6.78 -0.60 -1.94
C VAL A 76 5.93 -0.78 -3.19
N CYS A 77 6.14 0.10 -4.18
CA CYS A 77 5.42 0.15 -5.44
C CYS A 77 6.40 -0.07 -6.61
N TYR A 78 6.06 -0.96 -7.55
CA TYR A 78 6.86 -1.25 -8.76
C TYR A 78 6.02 -1.75 -9.93
#